data_AF-A0AAD6Y2M9-F1
#
_entry.id   AF-A0AAD6Y2M9-F1
#
_cell.length_a   1.000
_cell.length_b   1.000
_cell.length_c   1.000
_cell.angle_alpha   90.00
_cell.angle_beta   90.00
_cell.angle_gamma   90.00
#
_symmetry.space_group_name_H-M   'P 1'
#
loop_
_entity.id
_entity.type
_entity.pdbx_description
1 polymer ?
#
loop_
_entity_poly.entity_id
_entity_poly.type
_entity_poly.pdbx_seq_one_letter_code
_entity_poly.pdbx_strand_id
1 'polypeptide(L)'
;MADCPLLVWMLSLNREYSKEEYDACHKIVDECVPHIKIPYDPPNAESFRQVMTHMLPLLMMRHRRIPRAKWRDCVTPNGKHWIEQSPDDMSPEKFLQSMIGYHLAYDESLCGMAMTQGVQRHVINIGLGIKLVAVEPRGVTVKAYAESMAHKLTAKELSLLSPELGEEVALRRLCILLSLKAAYIKAIGQPPGFDWARLEFDIPRNAAAGDGHPLLGWEFRIFRASLGVARTDVLVEEHYQCVCAFFRGTKESTFVWHESVRDLENWVQFINIDQMVRVVPKLNA
;
A
#
# COMPACT_ATOMS: atom_id res chain seq x y z
N MET A 1 8.81 -10.92 -21.99
CA MET A 1 8.75 -10.90 -20.52
C MET A 1 7.38 -11.39 -20.13
N ALA A 2 7.28 -12.39 -19.25
CA ALA A 2 5.97 -12.82 -18.73
C ALA A 2 5.37 -11.65 -17.93
N ASP A 3 4.14 -11.26 -18.27
CA ASP A 3 3.41 -10.24 -17.53
C ASP A 3 3.18 -10.74 -16.10
N CYS A 4 3.77 -10.06 -15.12
CA CYS A 4 3.60 -10.40 -13.71
C CYS A 4 2.32 -9.68 -13.23
N PRO A 5 1.20 -10.38 -12.97
CA PRO A 5 -0.02 -9.71 -12.59
C PRO A 5 0.19 -8.95 -11.28
N LEU A 6 -0.33 -7.72 -11.21
CA LEU A 6 -0.37 -6.92 -10.00
C LEU A 6 -1.74 -7.14 -9.35
N LEU A 7 -1.74 -7.47 -8.05
CA LEU A 7 -2.94 -7.58 -7.23
C LEU A 7 -2.80 -6.66 -6.02
N VAL A 8 -3.90 -6.07 -5.58
CA VAL A 8 -3.93 -5.20 -4.40
C VAL A 8 -5.08 -5.62 -3.51
N TRP A 9 -4.81 -5.78 -2.22
CA TRP A 9 -5.83 -6.03 -1.22
C TRP A 9 -5.95 -4.81 -0.32
N MET A 10 -7.15 -4.29 -0.17
CA MET A 10 -7.46 -3.12 0.63
C MET A 10 -8.40 -3.52 1.76
N LEU A 11 -7.97 -3.30 3.00
CA LEU A 11 -8.69 -3.63 4.21
C LEU A 11 -9.22 -2.36 4.88
N SER A 12 -10.54 -2.24 4.97
CA SER A 12 -11.19 -1.14 5.68
C SER A 12 -11.35 -1.45 7.17
N LEU A 13 -10.84 -0.56 8.01
CA LEU A 13 -11.11 -0.49 9.45
C LEU A 13 -12.33 0.42 9.67
N ASN A 14 -13.49 -0.05 9.20
CA ASN A 14 -14.73 0.73 9.08
C ASN A 14 -15.59 0.79 10.35
N ARG A 15 -15.08 0.26 11.47
CA ARG A 15 -15.67 0.34 12.80
C ARG A 15 -14.59 0.23 13.87
N GLU A 16 -14.95 0.56 15.09
CA GLU A 16 -14.11 0.29 16.27
C GLU A 16 -13.94 -1.22 16.48
N TYR A 17 -12.78 -1.60 17.01
CA TYR A 17 -12.42 -2.98 17.34
C TYR A 17 -12.57 -3.21 18.85
N SER A 18 -12.89 -4.44 19.24
CA SER A 18 -12.88 -4.83 20.65
C SER A 18 -11.48 -5.23 21.11
N LYS A 19 -11.23 -5.22 22.42
CA LYS A 19 -9.97 -5.71 22.97
C LYS A 19 -9.73 -7.18 22.63
N GLU A 20 -10.78 -8.00 22.65
CA GLU A 20 -10.71 -9.42 22.33
C GLU A 20 -10.32 -9.64 20.87
N GLU A 21 -10.84 -8.81 19.94
CA GLU A 21 -10.43 -8.83 18.53
C GLU A 21 -8.97 -8.44 18.38
N TYR A 22 -8.52 -7.39 19.08
CA TYR A 22 -7.11 -6.99 19.10
C TYR A 22 -6.22 -8.13 19.60
N ASP A 23 -6.55 -8.73 20.75
CA ASP A 23 -5.77 -9.80 21.39
C ASP A 23 -5.63 -11.01 20.45
N ALA A 24 -6.72 -11.41 19.80
CA ALA A 24 -6.72 -12.52 18.86
C ALA A 24 -5.85 -12.23 17.62
N CYS A 25 -5.96 -11.03 17.05
CA CYS A 25 -5.17 -10.63 15.87
C CYS A 25 -3.68 -10.46 16.21
N HIS A 26 -3.36 -9.82 17.33
CA HIS A 26 -1.98 -9.59 17.79
C HIS A 26 -1.26 -10.91 18.03
N LYS A 27 -1.92 -11.86 18.70
CA LYS A 27 -1.39 -13.21 18.92
C LYS A 27 -1.03 -13.90 17.60
N ILE A 28 -1.91 -13.85 16.59
CA ILE A 28 -1.62 -14.45 15.28
C ILE A 28 -0.40 -13.81 14.63
N VAL A 29 -0.27 -12.48 14.68
CA VAL A 29 0.90 -11.79 14.11
C VAL A 29 2.18 -12.19 14.83
N ASP A 30 2.19 -12.23 16.17
CA ASP A 30 3.39 -12.60 16.94
C ASP A 30 3.82 -14.05 16.67
N GLU A 31 2.86 -14.98 16.51
CA GLU A 31 3.14 -16.39 16.19
C GLU A 31 3.57 -16.60 14.72
N CYS A 32 2.92 -15.92 13.77
CA CYS A 32 3.08 -16.22 12.34
C CYS A 32 4.05 -15.30 11.60
N VAL A 33 4.35 -14.11 12.14
CA VAL A 33 5.14 -13.04 11.50
C VAL A 33 6.31 -12.63 12.42
N PRO A 34 7.24 -13.56 12.74
CA PRO A 34 8.22 -13.37 13.82
C PRO A 34 9.25 -12.26 13.58
N HIS A 35 9.38 -11.77 12.34
CA HIS A 35 10.33 -10.74 11.96
C HIS A 35 9.84 -9.31 12.31
N ILE A 36 8.56 -9.15 12.65
CA ILE A 36 7.99 -7.88 13.11
C ILE A 36 7.74 -7.96 14.61
N LYS A 37 8.04 -6.88 15.32
CA LYS A 37 7.72 -6.72 16.74
C LYS A 37 6.81 -5.52 16.91
N ILE A 38 5.51 -5.80 17.05
CA ILE A 38 4.48 -4.80 17.32
C ILE A 38 4.23 -4.79 18.83
N PRO A 39 4.47 -3.66 19.54
CA PRO A 39 4.14 -3.54 20.94
C PRO A 39 2.66 -3.87 21.22
N TYR A 40 2.40 -4.63 22.28
CA TYR A 40 1.04 -4.88 22.73
C TYR A 40 0.46 -3.60 23.35
N ASP A 41 -0.47 -2.95 22.66
CA ASP A 41 -1.09 -1.68 23.08
C ASP A 41 -2.53 -1.58 22.54
N PRO A 42 -3.50 -2.31 23.12
CA PRO A 42 -4.87 -2.36 22.62
C PRO A 42 -5.58 -1.01 22.49
N PRO A 43 -5.42 -0.03 23.40
CA PRO A 43 -6.04 1.29 23.26
C PRO A 43 -5.52 2.11 22.08
N ASN A 44 -4.38 1.73 21.51
CA ASN A 44 -3.73 2.48 20.45
C ASN A 44 -4.12 1.96 19.06
N ALA A 45 -4.96 2.74 18.37
CA ALA A 45 -5.42 2.43 17.01
C ALA A 45 -4.26 2.25 16.01
N GLU A 46 -3.12 2.90 16.24
CA GLU A 46 -1.93 2.74 15.41
C GLU A 46 -1.34 1.33 15.51
N SER A 47 -1.28 0.79 16.73
CA SER A 47 -0.84 -0.59 16.94
C SER A 47 -1.78 -1.57 16.24
N PHE A 48 -3.10 -1.35 16.32
CA PHE A 48 -4.06 -2.19 15.64
C PHE A 48 -3.95 -2.13 14.11
N ARG A 49 -3.76 -0.95 13.53
CA ARG A 49 -3.46 -0.81 12.09
C ARG A 49 -2.27 -1.65 11.66
N GLN A 50 -1.19 -1.61 12.45
CA GLN A 50 0.01 -2.39 12.18
C GLN A 50 -0.31 -3.89 12.23
N VAL A 51 -1.01 -4.37 13.27
CA VAL A 51 -1.43 -5.78 13.39
C VAL A 51 -2.25 -6.20 12.18
N MET A 52 -3.31 -5.46 11.86
CA MET A 52 -4.23 -5.78 10.77
C MET A 52 -3.55 -5.78 9.40
N THR A 53 -2.60 -4.86 9.20
CA THR A 53 -1.83 -4.78 7.96
C THR A 53 -0.91 -5.99 7.79
N HIS A 54 -0.23 -6.45 8.85
CA HIS A 54 0.66 -7.62 8.80
C HIS A 54 -0.09 -8.96 8.72
N MET A 55 -1.41 -8.96 8.92
CA MET A 55 -2.25 -10.13 8.66
C MET A 55 -2.57 -10.34 7.17
N LEU A 56 -2.43 -9.31 6.31
CA LEU A 56 -2.79 -9.40 4.89
C LEU A 56 -2.03 -10.51 4.14
N PRO A 57 -0.71 -10.71 4.31
CA PRO A 57 0.00 -11.82 3.69
C PRO A 57 -0.52 -13.19 4.15
N LEU A 58 -0.87 -13.33 5.43
CA LEU A 58 -1.43 -14.56 5.98
C LEU A 58 -2.78 -14.90 5.34
N LEU A 59 -3.68 -13.90 5.26
CA LEU A 59 -4.98 -14.05 4.61
C LEU A 59 -4.83 -14.40 3.13
N MET A 60 -3.87 -13.79 2.42
CA MET A 60 -3.60 -14.09 1.02
C MET A 60 -3.16 -15.53 0.83
N MET A 61 -2.18 -16.01 1.59
CA MET A 61 -1.71 -17.39 1.46
C MET A 61 -2.81 -18.39 1.80
N ARG A 62 -3.64 -18.07 2.81
CA ARG A 62 -4.83 -18.86 3.14
C ARG A 62 -5.86 -18.88 2.00
N HIS A 63 -6.14 -17.74 1.39
CA HIS A 63 -7.06 -17.65 0.24
C HIS A 63 -6.56 -18.47 -0.95
N ARG A 64 -5.23 -18.51 -1.15
CA ARG A 64 -4.56 -19.37 -2.15
C ARG A 64 -4.49 -20.85 -1.75
N ARG A 65 -5.02 -21.22 -0.58
CA ARG A 65 -5.01 -22.58 0.00
C ARG A 65 -3.60 -23.13 0.21
N ILE A 66 -2.64 -22.26 0.52
CA ILE A 66 -1.26 -22.65 0.84
C ILE A 66 -1.10 -22.64 2.37
N PRO A 67 -0.89 -23.81 3.03
CA PRO A 67 -0.74 -23.89 4.48
C PRO A 67 0.46 -23.09 4.99
N ARG A 68 0.39 -22.59 6.24
CA ARG A 68 1.47 -21.77 6.82
C ARG A 68 2.85 -22.44 6.78
N ALA A 69 2.91 -23.75 6.95
CA ALA A 69 4.15 -24.53 6.91
C ALA A 69 4.80 -24.62 5.51
N LYS A 70 4.06 -24.33 4.44
CA LYS A 70 4.53 -24.45 3.04
C LYS A 70 5.02 -23.12 2.46
N TRP A 71 5.30 -22.12 3.29
CA TRP A 71 5.92 -20.89 2.81
C TRP A 71 6.67 -20.16 3.92
N ARG A 72 7.58 -19.30 3.51
CA ARG A 72 8.30 -18.38 4.39
C ARG A 72 8.27 -16.98 3.82
N ASP A 73 8.27 -16.02 4.72
CA ASP A 73 8.54 -14.64 4.35
C ASP A 73 10.05 -14.38 4.38
N CYS A 74 10.54 -13.67 3.39
CA CYS A 74 11.94 -13.36 3.20
C CYS A 74 12.10 -11.87 3.00
N VAL A 75 13.24 -11.33 3.44
CA VAL A 75 13.49 -9.90 3.46
C VAL A 75 14.87 -9.59 2.86
N THR A 76 14.93 -8.56 2.03
CA THR A 76 16.19 -8.04 1.48
C THR A 76 16.90 -7.14 2.51
N PRO A 77 18.19 -6.80 2.32
CA PRO A 77 18.88 -5.86 3.21
C PRO A 77 18.23 -4.47 3.31
N ASN A 78 17.48 -4.05 2.28
CA ASN A 78 16.72 -2.79 2.26
C ASN A 78 15.24 -2.95 2.67
N GLY A 79 14.86 -4.06 3.31
CA GLY A 79 13.53 -4.24 3.90
C GLY A 79 12.42 -4.56 2.88
N LYS A 80 12.75 -5.06 1.68
CA LYS A 80 11.77 -5.53 0.70
C LYS A 80 11.42 -6.98 0.97
N HIS A 81 10.12 -7.27 1.00
CA HIS A 81 9.63 -8.60 1.34
C HIS A 81 9.24 -9.40 0.10
N TRP A 82 9.47 -10.71 0.16
CA TRP A 82 8.88 -11.67 -0.75
C TRP A 82 8.57 -12.98 -0.03
N ILE A 83 7.52 -13.65 -0.49
CA ILE A 83 7.15 -14.98 -0.03
C ILE A 83 7.74 -16.01 -0.97
N GLU A 84 8.40 -17.00 -0.37
CA GLU A 84 8.88 -18.21 -1.02
C GLU A 84 8.02 -19.40 -0.58
N GLN A 85 7.48 -20.13 -1.56
CA GLN A 85 6.65 -21.32 -1.34
C GLN A 85 7.52 -22.58 -1.34
N SER A 86 7.14 -23.62 -0.58
CA SER A 86 7.88 -24.89 -0.55
C SER A 86 7.97 -25.52 -1.95
N PRO A 87 9.14 -26.02 -2.38
CA PRO A 87 9.30 -26.65 -3.68
C PRO A 87 8.65 -28.04 -3.79
N ASP A 88 8.23 -28.65 -2.68
CA ASP A 88 7.83 -30.08 -2.61
C ASP A 88 6.77 -30.51 -3.63
N ASP A 89 5.86 -29.60 -4.02
CA ASP A 89 4.77 -29.87 -4.96
C ASP A 89 4.91 -29.13 -6.31
N MET A 90 6.12 -28.66 -6.66
CA MET A 90 6.36 -27.83 -7.84
C MET A 90 7.57 -28.29 -8.67
N SER A 91 7.45 -28.17 -10.00
CA SER A 91 8.62 -28.30 -10.87
C SER A 91 9.62 -27.16 -10.60
N PRO A 92 10.92 -27.35 -10.87
CA PRO A 92 11.92 -26.29 -10.67
C PRO A 92 11.59 -24.98 -11.39
N GLU A 93 11.07 -25.07 -12.61
CA GLU A 93 10.65 -23.89 -13.38
C GLU A 93 9.48 -23.15 -12.71
N LYS A 94 8.47 -23.89 -12.24
CA LYS A 94 7.31 -23.31 -11.55
C LYS A 94 7.72 -22.70 -10.22
N PHE A 95 8.63 -23.33 -9.48
CA PHE A 95 9.18 -22.80 -8.24
C PHE A 95 9.87 -21.45 -8.49
N LEU A 96 10.70 -21.33 -9.52
CA LEU A 96 11.38 -20.06 -9.84
C LEU A 96 10.41 -18.91 -10.17
N GLN A 97 9.19 -19.22 -10.62
CA GLN A 97 8.15 -18.23 -10.93
C GLN A 97 7.06 -18.11 -9.84
N SER A 98 7.21 -18.81 -8.71
CA SER A 98 6.21 -18.82 -7.64
C SER A 98 6.43 -17.77 -6.55
N MET A 99 7.52 -16.99 -6.65
CA MET A 99 7.85 -15.97 -5.66
C MET A 99 6.81 -14.86 -5.69
N ILE A 100 6.36 -14.42 -4.52
CA ILE A 100 5.37 -13.36 -4.40
C ILE A 100 6.03 -12.19 -3.69
N GLY A 101 6.34 -11.13 -4.43
CA GLY A 101 6.80 -9.89 -3.82
C GLY A 101 5.60 -9.07 -3.38
N TYR A 102 5.71 -8.42 -2.23
CA TYR A 102 4.62 -7.62 -1.71
C TYR A 102 5.12 -6.40 -0.92
N HIS A 103 4.21 -5.44 -0.74
CA HIS A 103 4.44 -4.30 0.13
C HIS A 103 3.16 -3.92 0.86
N LEU A 104 3.32 -3.58 2.12
CA LEU A 104 2.26 -3.21 3.03
C LEU A 104 2.25 -1.70 3.27
N ALA A 105 1.06 -1.11 3.33
CA ALA A 105 0.89 0.28 3.70
C ALA A 105 -0.46 0.47 4.40
N TYR A 106 -0.57 1.52 5.20
CA TYR A 106 -1.85 1.96 5.74
C TYR A 106 -1.86 3.48 5.85
N ASP A 107 -3.05 4.06 5.88
CA ASP A 107 -3.31 5.44 6.30
C ASP A 107 -4.69 5.46 6.99
N GLU A 108 -4.78 6.05 8.17
CA GLU A 108 -6.03 6.19 8.95
C GLU A 108 -6.88 4.90 9.10
N SER A 109 -7.97 4.76 8.35
CA SER A 109 -8.88 3.60 8.42
C SER A 109 -8.69 2.62 7.27
N LEU A 110 -7.63 2.77 6.47
CA LEU A 110 -7.37 1.95 5.30
C LEU A 110 -5.99 1.28 5.38
N CYS A 111 -5.99 -0.04 5.44
CA CYS A 111 -4.79 -0.87 5.30
C CYS A 111 -4.73 -1.45 3.90
N GLY A 112 -3.54 -1.76 3.39
CA GLY A 112 -3.36 -2.25 2.04
C GLY A 112 -2.11 -3.10 1.84
N MET A 113 -2.22 -4.03 0.89
CA MET A 113 -1.12 -4.86 0.42
C MET A 113 -1.12 -4.87 -1.11
N ALA A 114 -0.04 -4.38 -1.71
CA ALA A 114 0.22 -4.58 -3.14
C ALA A 114 1.12 -5.82 -3.29
N MET A 115 0.80 -6.69 -4.24
CA MET A 115 1.52 -7.95 -4.44
C MET A 115 1.64 -8.29 -5.93
N THR A 116 2.70 -9.01 -6.29
CA THR A 116 2.88 -9.55 -7.63
C THR A 116 3.64 -10.87 -7.56
N GLN A 117 3.47 -11.73 -8.57
CA GLN A 117 4.08 -13.05 -8.62
C GLN A 117 4.98 -13.21 -9.85
N GLY A 118 6.12 -13.88 -9.66
CA GLY A 118 7.10 -14.14 -10.70
C GLY A 118 8.44 -14.58 -10.14
N VAL A 119 9.52 -14.26 -10.87
CA VAL A 119 10.90 -14.47 -10.39
C VAL A 119 11.23 -13.44 -9.32
N GLN A 120 11.93 -13.84 -8.26
CA GLN A 120 12.29 -12.98 -7.12
C GLN A 120 12.72 -11.56 -7.52
N ARG A 121 13.70 -11.42 -8.42
CA ARG A 121 14.21 -10.11 -8.87
C ARG A 121 13.18 -9.21 -9.57
N HIS A 122 12.08 -9.77 -10.08
CA HIS A 122 11.02 -9.04 -10.76
C HIS A 122 9.86 -8.68 -9.83
N VAL A 123 9.81 -9.23 -8.61
CA VAL A 123 8.67 -9.04 -7.71
C VAL A 123 8.99 -8.17 -6.50
N ILE A 124 10.27 -8.05 -6.12
CA ILE A 124 10.68 -7.30 -4.93
C ILE A 124 10.50 -5.78 -5.05
N ASN A 125 10.54 -5.23 -6.27
CA ASN A 125 10.44 -3.79 -6.52
C ASN A 125 8.97 -3.37 -6.70
N ILE A 126 8.21 -3.41 -5.60
CA ILE A 126 6.80 -3.06 -5.53
C ILE A 126 6.54 -2.18 -4.31
N GLY A 127 5.70 -1.15 -4.42
CA GLY A 127 5.37 -0.25 -3.32
C GLY A 127 3.94 0.27 -3.41
N LEU A 128 3.38 0.60 -2.25
CA LEU A 128 2.01 1.07 -2.09
C LEU A 128 2.00 2.39 -1.31
N GLY A 129 1.49 3.44 -1.95
CA GLY A 129 1.17 4.72 -1.35
C GLY A 129 -0.33 4.81 -1.11
N ILE A 130 -0.71 5.20 0.10
CA ILE A 130 -2.11 5.45 0.49
C ILE A 130 -2.09 6.82 1.16
N LYS A 131 -3.04 7.69 0.79
CA LYS A 131 -3.21 8.99 1.43
C LYS A 131 -4.68 9.33 1.59
N LEU A 132 -5.14 9.60 2.81
CA LEU A 132 -6.46 10.17 3.08
C LEU A 132 -6.55 11.55 2.40
N VAL A 133 -7.64 11.79 1.68
CA VAL A 133 -7.95 13.08 1.05
C VAL A 133 -8.64 13.96 2.07
N ALA A 134 -7.84 14.42 3.04
CA ALA A 134 -8.26 15.35 4.08
C ALA A 134 -7.07 16.21 4.51
N VAL A 135 -7.38 17.38 5.08
CA VAL A 135 -6.38 18.24 5.73
C VAL A 135 -6.08 17.74 7.14
N GLU A 136 -4.83 17.85 7.56
CA GLU A 136 -4.39 17.48 8.90
C GLU A 136 -3.45 18.54 9.48
N PRO A 137 -3.71 19.06 10.70
CA PRO A 137 -4.84 18.76 11.58
C PRO A 137 -6.19 19.26 11.04
N ARG A 138 -7.30 18.69 11.54
CA ARG A 138 -8.67 19.06 11.12
C ARG A 138 -8.91 20.55 11.36
N GLY A 139 -9.59 21.20 10.40
CA GLY A 139 -9.93 22.63 10.46
C GLY A 139 -8.88 23.58 9.88
N VAL A 140 -7.74 23.06 9.43
CA VAL A 140 -6.72 23.84 8.69
C VAL A 140 -7.16 24.02 7.23
N THR A 141 -6.77 25.13 6.60
CA THR A 141 -7.05 25.38 5.18
C THR A 141 -6.20 24.48 4.28
N VAL A 142 -6.69 24.16 3.07
CA VAL A 142 -5.91 23.37 2.10
C VAL A 142 -4.59 24.05 1.77
N LYS A 143 -4.57 25.39 1.68
CA LYS A 143 -3.35 26.17 1.46
C LYS A 143 -2.30 25.94 2.55
N ALA A 144 -2.68 26.09 3.82
CA ALA A 144 -1.75 25.90 4.94
C ALA A 144 -1.27 24.43 5.03
N TYR A 145 -2.14 23.47 4.72
CA TYR A 145 -1.76 22.07 4.63
C TYR A 145 -0.74 21.82 3.50
N ALA A 146 -0.97 22.36 2.30
CA ALA A 146 -0.03 22.26 1.20
C ALA A 146 1.32 22.91 1.52
N GLU A 147 1.32 24.09 2.17
CA GLU A 147 2.54 24.77 2.64
C GLU A 147 3.33 23.90 3.63
N SER A 148 2.66 23.23 4.56
CA SER A 148 3.30 22.29 5.50
C SER A 148 3.97 21.10 4.80
N MET A 149 3.47 20.71 3.62
CA MET A 149 3.99 19.59 2.82
C MET A 149 5.00 20.04 1.76
N ALA A 150 5.28 21.35 1.64
CA ALA A 150 6.10 21.90 0.56
C ALA A 150 7.52 21.31 0.52
N HIS A 151 8.09 20.98 1.68
CA HIS A 151 9.42 20.34 1.78
C HIS A 151 9.49 18.94 1.13
N LYS A 152 8.35 18.31 0.81
CA LYS A 152 8.29 17.01 0.12
C LYS A 152 8.11 17.15 -1.39
N LEU A 153 7.90 18.37 -1.88
CA LEU A 153 7.50 18.67 -3.25
C LEU A 153 8.59 19.49 -3.96
N THR A 154 8.69 19.30 -5.26
CA THR A 154 9.49 20.15 -6.13
C THR A 154 8.76 21.46 -6.44
N ALA A 155 9.48 22.47 -6.92
CA ALA A 155 8.88 23.73 -7.36
C ALA A 155 7.83 23.53 -8.47
N LYS A 156 8.08 22.57 -9.38
CA LYS A 156 7.15 22.24 -10.45
C LYS A 156 5.88 21.59 -9.91
N GLU A 157 6.00 20.64 -8.99
CA GLU A 157 4.84 20.02 -8.34
C GLU A 157 4.03 21.03 -7.52
N LEU A 158 4.68 21.96 -6.82
CA LEU A 158 4.01 23.05 -6.12
C LEU A 158 3.18 23.93 -7.07
N SER A 159 3.69 24.20 -8.28
CA SER A 159 2.93 24.95 -9.29
C SER A 159 1.64 24.24 -9.74
N LEU A 160 1.56 22.91 -9.61
CA LEU A 160 0.36 22.13 -9.93
C LEU A 160 -0.76 22.27 -8.89
N LEU A 161 -0.46 22.88 -7.73
CA LEU A 161 -1.37 23.09 -6.61
C LEU A 161 -1.92 24.54 -6.54
N SER A 162 -1.93 25.26 -7.67
CA SER A 162 -2.39 26.65 -7.74
C SER A 162 -3.77 26.85 -7.07
N PRO A 163 -3.95 27.90 -6.23
CA PRO A 163 -5.22 28.23 -5.61
C PRO A 163 -6.37 28.44 -6.61
N GLU A 164 -6.07 28.83 -7.85
CA GLU A 164 -7.06 29.06 -8.93
C GLU A 164 -7.83 27.80 -9.32
N LEU A 165 -7.32 26.62 -8.98
CA LEU A 165 -7.96 25.33 -9.29
C LEU A 165 -9.11 24.98 -8.33
N GLY A 166 -9.24 25.71 -7.22
CA GLY A 166 -10.12 25.37 -6.11
C GLY A 166 -9.50 24.41 -5.09
N GLU A 167 -9.93 24.52 -3.83
CA GLU A 167 -9.34 23.81 -2.70
C GLU A 167 -9.43 22.28 -2.83
N GLU A 168 -10.58 21.75 -3.26
CA GLU A 168 -10.78 20.31 -3.42
C GLU A 168 -9.81 19.70 -4.46
N VAL A 169 -9.64 20.39 -5.60
CA VAL A 169 -8.75 19.95 -6.68
C VAL A 169 -7.30 20.01 -6.22
N ALA A 170 -6.90 21.08 -5.52
CA ALA A 170 -5.56 21.24 -4.98
C ALA A 170 -5.24 20.14 -3.95
N LEU A 171 -6.15 19.87 -3.01
CA LEU A 171 -5.99 18.82 -2.01
C LEU A 171 -5.85 17.44 -2.66
N ARG A 172 -6.72 17.13 -3.62
CA ARG A 172 -6.67 15.84 -4.33
C ARG A 172 -5.34 15.66 -5.09
N ARG A 173 -4.87 16.70 -5.79
CA ARG A 173 -3.57 16.67 -6.49
C ARG A 173 -2.40 16.47 -5.54
N LEU A 174 -2.43 17.16 -4.40
CA LEU A 174 -1.45 16.98 -3.33
C LEU A 174 -1.42 15.52 -2.86
N CYS A 175 -2.58 14.93 -2.56
CA CYS A 175 -2.65 13.53 -2.13
C CYS A 175 -2.16 12.55 -3.22
N ILE A 176 -2.42 12.82 -4.51
CA ILE A 176 -1.87 12.01 -5.62
C ILE A 176 -0.34 12.07 -5.61
N LEU A 177 0.25 13.27 -5.53
CA LEU A 177 1.70 13.46 -5.52
C LEU A 177 2.36 12.76 -4.33
N LEU A 178 1.79 12.91 -3.13
CA LEU A 178 2.29 12.26 -1.93
C LEU A 178 2.18 10.73 -2.04
N SER A 179 1.07 10.19 -2.56
CA SER A 179 0.93 8.74 -2.76
C SER A 179 1.88 8.20 -3.82
N LEU A 180 2.13 8.93 -4.93
CA LEU A 180 3.12 8.57 -5.95
C LEU A 180 4.53 8.46 -5.37
N LYS A 181 4.97 9.51 -4.66
CA LYS A 181 6.30 9.55 -4.01
C LYS A 181 6.42 8.44 -2.97
N ALA A 182 5.42 8.29 -2.10
CA ALA A 182 5.41 7.24 -1.09
C ALA A 182 5.54 5.85 -1.73
N ALA A 183 4.72 5.55 -2.75
CA ALA A 183 4.73 4.28 -3.45
C ALA A 183 6.11 3.99 -4.05
N TYR A 184 6.72 4.97 -4.73
CA TYR A 184 8.03 4.81 -5.35
C TYR A 184 9.14 4.58 -4.31
N ILE A 185 9.26 5.46 -3.30
CA ILE A 185 10.26 5.37 -2.21
C ILE A 185 10.20 3.99 -1.55
N LYS A 186 8.98 3.53 -1.26
CA LYS A 186 8.71 2.20 -0.72
C LYS A 186 9.12 1.10 -1.70
N ALA A 187 8.84 1.25 -2.99
CA ALA A 187 9.16 0.24 -4.00
C ALA A 187 10.67 0.00 -4.15
N ILE A 188 11.48 1.07 -4.10
CA ILE A 188 12.95 0.97 -4.15
C ILE A 188 13.61 0.67 -2.80
N GLY A 189 12.83 0.62 -1.71
CA GLY A 189 13.31 0.28 -0.37
C GLY A 189 14.22 1.35 0.22
N GLN A 190 13.91 2.62 0.01
CA GLN A 190 14.64 3.71 0.65
C GLN A 190 14.31 3.78 2.15
N PRO A 191 15.29 4.10 3.01
CA PRO A 191 15.08 4.17 4.45
C PRO A 191 14.26 5.42 4.86
N PRO A 192 13.77 5.46 6.12
CA PRO A 192 13.24 6.68 6.70
C PRO A 192 14.25 7.84 6.58
N GLY A 193 13.76 9.03 6.25
CA GLY A 193 14.60 10.22 6.05
C GLY A 193 15.09 10.45 4.62
N PHE A 194 14.74 9.58 3.66
CA PHE A 194 14.93 9.89 2.24
C PHE A 194 14.26 11.23 1.88
N ASP A 195 14.95 12.06 1.10
CA ASP A 195 14.43 13.35 0.67
C ASP A 195 13.45 13.20 -0.50
N TRP A 196 12.16 13.47 -0.24
CA TRP A 196 11.08 13.35 -1.20
C TRP A 196 11.19 14.38 -2.34
N ALA A 197 11.86 15.51 -2.11
CA ALA A 197 12.05 16.56 -3.11
C ALA A 197 13.02 16.15 -4.23
N ARG A 198 13.77 15.05 -4.06
CA ARG A 198 14.58 14.44 -5.12
C ARG A 198 13.76 13.80 -6.24
N LEU A 199 12.48 13.52 -5.97
CA LEU A 199 11.55 12.94 -6.92
C LEU A 199 10.66 14.03 -7.49
N GLU A 200 10.44 14.03 -8.81
CA GLU A 200 9.49 14.91 -9.48
C GLU A 200 8.47 14.05 -10.25
N PHE A 201 7.18 14.25 -9.98
CA PHE A 201 6.08 13.67 -10.74
C PHE A 201 5.33 14.76 -11.50
N ASP A 202 5.35 14.68 -12.83
CA ASP A 202 4.60 15.53 -13.74
C ASP A 202 3.32 14.79 -14.17
N ILE A 203 2.29 14.89 -13.33
CA ILE A 203 1.00 14.20 -13.51
C ILE A 203 0.39 14.47 -14.89
N PRO A 204 0.25 15.73 -15.36
CA PRO A 204 -0.36 16.00 -16.68
C PRO A 204 0.38 15.35 -17.85
N ARG A 205 1.69 15.16 -17.74
CA ARG A 205 2.52 14.57 -18.80
C ARG A 205 2.81 13.09 -18.59
N ASN A 206 2.28 12.48 -17.53
CA ASN A 206 2.58 11.09 -17.14
C ASN A 206 4.09 10.82 -17.12
N ALA A 207 4.87 11.73 -16.52
CA ALA A 207 6.31 11.61 -16.42
C ALA A 207 6.77 11.62 -14.96
N ALA A 208 7.83 10.88 -14.67
CA ALA A 208 8.48 10.88 -13.36
C ALA A 208 10.00 10.91 -13.53
N ALA A 209 10.67 11.65 -12.64
CA ALA A 209 12.11 11.73 -12.57
C ALA A 209 12.61 11.65 -11.12
N GLY A 210 13.82 11.11 -10.93
CA GLY A 210 14.56 11.15 -9.68
C GLY A 210 15.93 11.75 -9.94
N ASP A 211 16.31 12.80 -9.20
CA ASP A 211 17.56 13.53 -9.39
C ASP A 211 17.78 13.96 -10.85
N GLY A 212 16.71 14.41 -11.52
CA GLY A 212 16.73 14.81 -12.94
C GLY A 212 16.75 13.67 -13.95
N HIS A 213 16.83 12.40 -13.51
CA HIS A 213 16.84 11.24 -14.40
C HIS A 213 15.44 10.61 -14.51
N PRO A 214 14.96 10.29 -15.73
CA PRO A 214 13.66 9.63 -15.90
C PRO A 214 13.58 8.29 -15.16
N LEU A 215 12.44 8.02 -14.50
CA LEU A 215 12.19 6.77 -13.79
C LEU A 215 11.71 5.67 -14.76
N LEU A 216 12.54 5.32 -15.74
CA LEU A 216 12.19 4.36 -16.78
C LEU A 216 11.92 2.97 -16.19
N GLY A 217 11.00 2.23 -16.82
CA GLY A 217 10.66 0.87 -16.42
C GLY A 217 9.69 0.76 -15.26
N TRP A 218 9.19 1.89 -14.74
CA TRP A 218 8.20 1.93 -13.67
C TRP A 218 6.79 2.06 -14.21
N GLU A 219 5.88 1.26 -13.67
CA GLU A 219 4.44 1.42 -13.87
C GLU A 219 3.82 1.92 -12.56
N PHE A 220 3.05 3.00 -12.67
CA PHE A 220 2.29 3.61 -11.58
C PHE A 220 0.80 3.38 -11.86
N ARG A 221 0.11 2.64 -10.99
CA ARG A 221 -1.34 2.51 -11.04
C ARG A 221 -1.98 3.37 -9.98
N ILE A 222 -2.82 4.31 -10.41
CA ILE A 222 -3.44 5.32 -9.57
C ILE A 222 -4.94 5.02 -9.49
N PHE A 223 -5.47 4.90 -8.28
CA PHE A 223 -6.87 4.60 -8.04
C PHE A 223 -7.37 5.23 -6.74
N ARG A 224 -8.68 5.27 -6.55
CA ARG A 224 -9.32 5.81 -5.35
C ARG A 224 -10.00 4.71 -4.56
N ALA A 225 -10.09 4.91 -3.26
CA ALA A 225 -10.94 4.11 -2.38
C ALA A 225 -11.86 5.04 -1.58
N SER A 226 -13.13 4.67 -1.47
CA SER A 226 -14.12 5.36 -0.63
C SER A 226 -14.62 4.40 0.43
N LEU A 227 -14.60 4.84 1.69
CA LEU A 227 -14.96 4.04 2.84
C LEU A 227 -16.01 4.78 3.66
N GLY A 228 -17.07 4.07 4.06
CA GLY A 228 -17.93 4.52 5.16
C GLY A 228 -17.39 3.98 6.48
N VAL A 229 -16.94 4.85 7.37
CA VAL A 229 -16.37 4.49 8.68
C VAL A 229 -17.35 4.90 9.78
N ALA A 230 -17.81 3.93 10.55
CA ALA A 230 -18.61 4.18 11.74
C ALA A 230 -17.71 4.66 12.89
N ARG A 231 -17.87 5.92 13.30
CA ARG A 231 -17.20 6.52 14.46
C ARG A 231 -18.25 7.06 15.43
N THR A 232 -18.33 6.51 16.64
CA THR A 232 -19.21 7.01 17.73
C THR A 232 -20.63 7.38 17.23
N ASP A 233 -21.30 6.42 16.59
CA ASP A 233 -22.66 6.53 16.01
C ASP A 233 -22.84 7.42 14.76
N VAL A 234 -21.77 7.98 14.20
CA VAL A 234 -21.81 8.71 12.92
C VAL A 234 -21.07 7.92 11.84
N LEU A 235 -21.73 7.76 10.69
CA LEU A 235 -21.08 7.26 9.49
C LEU A 235 -20.32 8.42 8.82
N VAL A 236 -19.00 8.34 8.80
CA VAL A 236 -18.13 9.30 8.14
C VAL A 236 -17.66 8.70 6.82
N GLU A 237 -17.81 9.44 5.73
CA GLU A 237 -17.23 9.06 4.45
C GLU A 237 -15.78 9.53 4.37
N GLU A 238 -14.87 8.59 4.11
CA GLU A 238 -13.44 8.85 3.95
C GLU A 238 -13.02 8.47 2.53
N HIS A 239 -12.30 9.37 1.87
CA HIS A 239 -11.77 9.17 0.53
C HIS A 239 -10.26 9.07 0.57
N TYR A 240 -9.71 8.10 -0.14
CA TYR A 240 -8.29 7.84 -0.18
C TYR A 240 -7.78 7.88 -1.62
N GLN A 241 -6.56 8.40 -1.76
CA GLN A 241 -5.78 8.33 -2.97
C GLN A 241 -4.72 7.24 -2.84
N CYS A 242 -4.82 6.22 -3.67
CA CYS A 242 -3.93 5.07 -3.64
C CYS A 242 -3.07 5.00 -4.90
N VAL A 243 -1.82 4.56 -4.74
CA VAL A 243 -0.88 4.36 -5.85
C VAL A 243 -0.06 3.11 -5.62
N CYS A 244 -0.01 2.24 -6.63
CA CYS A 244 0.97 1.16 -6.70
C CYS A 244 2.10 1.57 -7.64
N ALA A 245 3.33 1.53 -7.16
CA ALA A 245 4.52 1.68 -7.99
C ALA A 245 5.20 0.33 -8.10
N PHE A 246 5.50 -0.12 -9.30
CA PHE A 246 6.19 -1.38 -9.46
C PHE A 246 7.04 -1.42 -10.74
N PHE A 247 8.16 -2.13 -10.68
CA PHE A 247 9.15 -2.14 -11.75
C PHE A 247 8.84 -3.22 -12.80
N ARG A 248 8.49 -2.80 -14.01
CA ARG A 248 8.27 -3.64 -15.21
C ARG A 248 9.54 -3.87 -16.03
N GLY A 249 10.54 -2.99 -15.91
CA GLY A 249 11.75 -3.04 -16.76
C GLY A 249 11.49 -2.64 -18.22
N THR A 250 10.43 -1.87 -18.49
CA THR A 250 10.14 -1.26 -19.79
C THR A 250 11.07 -0.08 -20.10
N LYS A 251 11.08 0.37 -21.36
CA LYS A 251 11.89 1.53 -21.79
C LYS A 251 11.31 2.87 -21.33
N GLU A 252 10.06 2.88 -20.89
CA GLU A 252 9.31 4.06 -20.51
C GLU A 252 8.67 3.86 -19.14
N SER A 253 8.29 4.96 -18.51
CA SER A 253 7.42 4.96 -17.34
C SER A 253 5.96 4.98 -17.80
N THR A 254 5.09 4.21 -17.15
CA THR A 254 3.67 4.12 -17.51
C THR A 254 2.81 4.57 -16.34
N PHE A 255 1.79 5.37 -16.63
CA PHE A 255 0.78 5.77 -15.64
C PHE A 255 -0.57 5.22 -16.08
N VAL A 256 -1.20 4.44 -15.19
CA VAL A 256 -2.51 3.83 -15.43
C VAL A 256 -3.48 4.39 -14.41
N TRP A 257 -4.48 5.12 -14.91
CA TRP A 257 -5.51 5.74 -14.10
C TRP A 257 -6.75 4.86 -14.09
N HIS A 258 -7.21 4.48 -12.90
CA HIS A 258 -8.44 3.73 -12.71
C HIS A 258 -9.48 4.63 -12.06
N GLU A 259 -10.52 4.97 -12.82
CA GLU A 259 -11.54 5.91 -12.40
C GLU A 259 -12.82 5.21 -11.93
N SER A 260 -13.09 3.99 -12.42
CA SER A 260 -14.30 3.24 -12.07
C SER A 260 -14.01 2.05 -11.16
N VAL A 261 -14.97 1.69 -10.32
CA VAL A 261 -14.93 0.48 -9.48
C VAL A 261 -14.75 -0.77 -10.35
N ARG A 262 -15.40 -0.81 -11.52
CA ARG A 262 -15.31 -1.92 -12.47
C ARG A 262 -13.88 -2.15 -12.98
N ASP A 263 -13.10 -1.08 -13.15
CA ASP A 263 -11.68 -1.21 -13.55
C ASP A 263 -10.83 -1.81 -12.43
N LEU A 264 -11.28 -1.65 -11.17
CA LEU A 264 -10.60 -2.17 -9.99
C LEU A 264 -10.93 -3.63 -9.71
N GLU A 265 -12.15 -4.10 -9.99
CA GLU A 265 -12.63 -5.46 -9.68
C GLU A 265 -11.70 -6.60 -10.16
N ASN A 266 -10.93 -6.35 -11.23
CA ASN A 266 -10.01 -7.35 -11.79
C ASN A 266 -8.68 -7.50 -11.03
N TRP A 267 -8.31 -6.54 -10.19
CA TRP A 267 -6.97 -6.50 -9.58
C TRP A 267 -6.92 -5.88 -8.17
N VAL A 268 -7.99 -5.25 -7.70
CA VAL A 268 -8.12 -4.73 -6.33
C VAL A 268 -9.26 -5.46 -5.61
N GLN A 269 -8.92 -6.13 -4.52
CA GLN A 269 -9.88 -6.77 -3.63
C GLN A 269 -10.10 -5.88 -2.40
N PHE A 270 -11.34 -5.48 -2.16
CA PHE A 270 -11.72 -4.84 -0.91
C PHE A 270 -12.20 -5.89 0.10
N ILE A 271 -11.73 -5.75 1.34
CA ILE A 271 -12.16 -6.52 2.50
C ILE A 271 -12.39 -5.58 3.68
N ASN A 272 -13.19 -6.00 4.65
CA ASN A 272 -13.44 -5.22 5.86
C ASN A 272 -12.96 -5.93 7.14
N ILE A 273 -12.95 -5.19 8.25
CA ILE A 273 -12.51 -5.70 9.55
C ILE A 273 -13.26 -6.98 9.96
N ASP A 274 -14.58 -7.07 9.74
CA ASP A 274 -15.38 -8.25 10.10
C ASP A 274 -14.95 -9.50 9.33
N GLN A 275 -14.69 -9.34 8.03
CA GLN A 275 -14.19 -10.43 7.19
C GLN A 275 -12.81 -10.90 7.64
N MET A 276 -11.92 -10.00 8.03
CA MET A 276 -10.60 -10.35 8.58
C MET A 276 -10.74 -11.07 9.92
N VAL A 277 -11.48 -10.49 10.88
CA VAL A 277 -11.66 -11.07 12.23
C VAL A 277 -12.28 -12.47 12.15
N ARG A 278 -13.26 -12.69 11.27
CA ARG A 278 -13.90 -14.00 11.08
C ARG A 278 -12.92 -15.09 10.65
N VAL A 279 -11.84 -14.76 9.95
CA VAL A 279 -10.86 -15.75 9.48
C VAL A 279 -9.70 -15.97 10.45
N VAL A 280 -9.50 -15.11 11.44
CA VAL A 280 -8.38 -15.17 12.42
C VAL A 280 -8.12 -16.60 12.92
N PRO A 281 -9.13 -17.38 13.38
CA PRO A 281 -8.89 -18.72 13.91
C PRO A 281 -8.32 -19.72 12.89
N LYS A 282 -8.40 -19.40 11.60
CA LYS A 282 -7.98 -20.26 10.47
C LYS A 282 -6.62 -19.87 9.90
N LEU A 283 -6.00 -18.78 10.37
CA LEU A 283 -4.74 -18.27 9.82
C LEU A 283 -3.49 -18.94 10.40
N ASN A 284 -3.61 -19.63 11.54
CA ASN A 284 -2.52 -20.42 12.13
C ASN A 284 -2.41 -21.84 11.56
N ALA A 285 -3.33 -22.22 10.66
CA ALA A 285 -3.46 -23.58 10.11
C ALA A 285 -2.70 -23.80 8.79
#